data_AF-A0A158DN83-F1
#
_entry.id   AF-A0A158DN83-F1
#
_cell.length_a   1.000
_cell.length_b   1.000
_cell.length_c   1.000
_cell.angle_alpha   90.00
_cell.angle_beta   90.00
_cell.angle_gamma   90.00
#
_symmetry.space_group_name_H-M   'P 1'
#
loop_
_entity.id
_entity.type
_entity.pdbx_description
1 polymer ?
#
loop_
_entity_poly.entity_id
_entity_poly.type
_entity_poly.pdbx_seq_one_letter_code
_entity_poly.pdbx_strand_id
1 'polypeptide(L)' 'MKLTGDRNQCPCCSELFNSTAAFEKHRRGDFGNEENPRRCLTPMQMMAQGMATNADGFWVTKLNTRTFA' A
#
# COMPACT_ATOMS: atom_id res chain seq x y z
N MET A 1 5.08 13.99 -6.98
CA MET A 1 5.69 13.52 -5.72
C MET A 1 7.06 12.94 -6.00
N LYS A 2 8.03 13.11 -5.09
CA LYS A 2 9.37 12.53 -5.24
C LYS A 2 9.44 11.17 -4.53
N LEU A 3 9.76 10.11 -5.26
CA LEU A 3 10.06 8.80 -4.68
C LEU A 3 11.50 8.82 -4.17
N THR A 4 11.69 8.55 -2.88
CA THR A 4 13.00 8.53 -2.21
C THR A 4 13.04 7.37 -1.23
N GLY A 5 14.20 6.72 -1.07
CA GLY A 5 14.34 5.57 -0.19
C GLY A 5 13.47 4.41 -0.68
N ASP A 6 12.63 3.87 0.21
CA ASP A 6 11.74 2.72 -0.06
C ASP A 6 10.35 3.12 -0.60
N ARG A 7 10.14 4.42 -0.87
CA ARG A 7 8.90 4.91 -1.48
C ARG A 7 8.78 4.43 -2.92
N ASN A 8 7.60 3.96 -3.30
CA ASN A 8 7.37 3.40 -4.63
C ASN A 8 5.94 3.73 -5.13
N GLN A 9 5.72 3.51 -6.42
CA GLN A 9 4.43 3.72 -7.09
C GLN A 9 4.01 2.44 -7.78
N CYS A 10 2.73 2.07 -7.65
CA CYS A 10 2.20 0.93 -8.39
C CYS A 10 2.02 1.29 -9.88
N PRO A 11 2.57 0.51 -10.82
CA PRO A 11 2.38 0.78 -12.25
C PRO A 11 0.97 0.48 -12.74
N CYS A 12 0.18 -0.30 -11.99
CA CYS A 12 -1.17 -0.70 -12.39
C CYS A 12 -2.25 0.31 -11.97
N CYS A 13 -2.17 0.83 -10.73
CA CYS A 13 -3.18 1.75 -10.18
C CYS A 13 -2.65 3.16 -9.87
N SER A 14 -1.35 3.42 -10.06
CA SER A 14 -0.69 4.70 -9.76
C SER A 14 -0.72 5.17 -8.31
N GLU A 15 -1.22 4.36 -7.38
CA GLU A 15 -1.14 4.65 -5.94
C GLU A 15 0.32 4.69 -5.46
N LEU A 16 0.57 5.56 -4.46
CA LEU A 16 1.89 5.82 -3.89
C LEU A 16 2.03 5.11 -2.54
N PHE A 17 3.14 4.41 -2.31
CA PHE A 17 3.39 3.62 -1.11
C PHE A 17 4.66 4.10 -0.41
N ASN A 18 4.60 4.19 0.93
CA ASN A 18 5.72 4.71 1.72
C ASN A 18 6.86 3.69 1.87
N SER A 19 6.61 2.42 1.55
CA SER A 19 7.55 1.31 1.66
C SER A 19 7.18 0.14 0.75
N THR A 20 8.13 -0.76 0.50
CA THR A 20 7.89 -2.04 -0.19
C THR A 20 6.88 -2.88 0.57
N ALA A 21 6.92 -2.88 1.90
CA ALA A 21 5.95 -3.61 2.72
C ALA A 21 4.49 -3.11 2.54
N ALA A 22 4.29 -1.79 2.40
CA ALA A 22 2.98 -1.23 2.10
C ALA A 22 2.52 -1.62 0.69
N PHE A 23 3.43 -1.59 -0.29
CA PHE A 23 3.16 -2.01 -1.66
C PHE A 23 2.82 -3.50 -1.77
N GLU A 24 3.52 -4.36 -1.04
CA GLU A 24 3.20 -5.80 -1.02
C GLU A 24 1.84 -6.07 -0.41
N LYS A 25 1.52 -5.41 0.71
CA LYS A 25 0.20 -5.50 1.37
C LYS A 25 -0.94 -4.99 0.47
N HIS A 26 -0.65 -4.03 -0.42
CA HIS A 26 -1.63 -3.54 -1.41
C HIS A 26 -2.01 -4.59 -2.46
N ARG A 27 -1.16 -5.59 -2.70
CA ARG A 27 -1.44 -6.65 -3.67
C ARG A 27 -2.07 -7.84 -2.98
N ARG A 28 -3.05 -8.43 -3.62
CA ARG A 28 -3.68 -9.69 -3.20
C ARG A 28 -3.73 -10.65 -4.36
N GLY A 29 -3.74 -11.94 -4.07
CA GLY A 29 -3.68 -12.99 -5.09
C GLY A 29 -2.27 -13.51 -5.28
N ASP A 30 -2.18 -14.70 -5.84
CA ASP A 30 -0.96 -15.47 -5.93
C ASP A 30 -0.32 -15.32 -7.32
N PHE A 31 1.00 -15.47 -7.38
CA PHE A 31 1.70 -15.43 -8.66
C PHE A 31 1.43 -16.73 -9.42
N GLY A 32 0.96 -16.63 -10.66
CA GLY A 32 0.69 -17.80 -11.52
C GLY A 32 -0.57 -18.59 -11.15
N ASN A 33 -1.41 -18.09 -10.24
CA ASN A 33 -2.69 -18.72 -9.92
C ASN A 33 -3.81 -18.09 -10.76
N GLU A 34 -4.37 -18.86 -11.70
CA GLU A 34 -5.45 -18.40 -12.57
C GLU A 34 -6.78 -18.21 -11.83
N GLU A 35 -7.02 -18.97 -10.75
CA GLU A 35 -8.24 -18.87 -9.93
C GLU A 35 -8.20 -17.67 -8.97
N ASN A 36 -7.00 -17.26 -8.54
CA ASN A 36 -6.78 -16.11 -7.66
C ASN A 36 -5.59 -15.25 -8.13
N PRO A 37 -5.73 -14.57 -9.27
CA PRO A 37 -4.63 -13.82 -9.86
C PRO A 37 -4.28 -12.60 -9.01
N ARG A 38 -3.00 -12.24 -9.06
CA ARG A 38 -2.48 -11.05 -8.39
C ARG A 38 -3.16 -9.79 -8.92
N ARG A 39 -3.78 -9.02 -8.03
CA ARG A 39 -4.47 -7.75 -8.31
C ARG A 39 -4.19 -6.70 -7.25
N CYS A 40 -4.43 -5.44 -7.62
CA CYS A 40 -4.37 -4.31 -6.69
C CYS A 40 -5.63 -4.29 -5.83
N LEU A 41 -5.49 -3.96 -4.56
CA LEU A 41 -6.62 -3.60 -3.70
C LEU A 41 -7.10 -2.17 -4.03
N THR A 42 -8.40 -1.95 -3.91
CA THR A 42 -8.96 -0.59 -3.95
C THR A 42 -8.62 0.18 -2.67
N PRO A 43 -8.66 1.53 -2.67
CA PRO A 43 -8.49 2.33 -1.46
C PRO A 43 -9.37 1.88 -0.31
N MET A 44 -10.64 1.55 -0.58
CA MET A 44 -11.57 1.03 0.42
C MET A 44 -11.12 -0.31 1.01
N GLN A 45 -10.64 -1.23 0.18
CA GLN A 45 -10.12 -2.52 0.64
C GLN A 45 -8.80 -2.39 1.41
N MET A 46 -7.93 -1.45 1.02
CA MET A 46 -6.71 -1.13 1.75
C MET A 46 -7.03 -0.60 3.15
N MET A 47 -7.99 0.35 3.26
CA MET A 47 -8.49 0.84 4.55
C MET A 47 -9.09 -0.27 5.40
N ALA A 48 -9.90 -1.16 4.81
CA ALA A 48 -10.47 -2.31 5.51
C ALA A 48 -9.40 -3.28 6.04
N GLN A 49 -8.20 -3.29 5.43
CA GLN A 49 -7.03 -4.07 5.90
C GLN A 49 -6.13 -3.29 6.88
N GLY A 50 -6.60 -2.14 7.38
CA GLY A 50 -5.88 -1.31 8.34
C GLY A 50 -4.72 -0.52 7.73
N MET A 51 -4.66 -0.40 6.40
CA MET A 51 -3.76 0.55 5.75
C MET A 51 -4.38 1.95 5.77
N ALA A 52 -3.54 2.96 5.64
CA ALA A 52 -3.99 4.36 5.55
C ALA A 52 -2.97 5.18 4.77
N THR A 53 -3.36 6.38 4.34
CA THR A 53 -2.44 7.37 3.79
C THR A 53 -1.83 8.21 4.92
N ASN A 54 -0.53 8.47 4.84
CA ASN A 54 0.13 9.41 5.75
C ASN A 54 -0.07 10.88 5.29
N ALA A 55 0.44 11.83 6.07
CA ALA A 55 0.35 13.27 5.73
C ALA A 55 1.04 13.63 4.40
N ASP A 56 2.00 12.82 3.96
CA ASP A 56 2.68 12.97 2.66
C ASP A 56 1.87 12.35 1.50
N GLY A 57 0.70 11.76 1.74
CA GLY A 57 -0.12 11.13 0.71
C GLY A 57 0.37 9.75 0.25
N PHE A 58 1.19 9.06 1.04
CA PHE A 58 1.63 7.69 0.76
C PHE A 58 0.90 6.66 1.64
N TRP A 59 0.48 5.55 1.05
CA TRP A 59 -0.04 4.40 1.78
C TRP A 59 1.02 3.78 2.69
N VAL A 60 0.62 3.54 3.94
CA VAL A 60 1.40 2.84 4.98
C VAL A 60 0.65 1.59 5.45
N THR A 61 1.38 0.58 5.94
CA THR A 61 0.77 -0.67 6.44
C THR A 61 -0.10 -0.48 7.69
N LYS A 62 0.19 0.57 8.47
CA LYS A 62 -0.55 1.12 9.61
C LYS A 62 -0.10 2.56 9.88
N LEU A 63 -0.96 3.42 10.43
CA LEU A 63 -0.52 4.73 10.94
C LEU A 63 0.35 4.54 12.17
N ASN A 64 1.50 5.20 12.19
CA ASN A 64 2.34 5.25 13.38
C ASN A 64 1.87 6.41 14.25
N THR A 65 0.82 6.19 15.03
CA THR A 65 0.41 7.14 16.08
C THR A 65 1.44 7.07 17.18
N ARG A 66 2.44 7.97 17.15
CA ARG A 66 3.23 8.23 18.36
C ARG A 66 2.28 8.90 19.33
N THR A 67 1.78 8.14 20.29
CA THR A 67 1.04 8.68 21.43
C THR A 67 1.99 9.62 22.14
N PHE A 68 1.71 10.91 22.12
CA PHE A 68 2.35 11.84 23.04
C PHE A 68 1.78 11.50 24.42
N ALA A 69 2.53 10.71 25.18
CA ALA A 69 2.34 10.54 26.62
C ALA A 69 3.01 11.71 27.34
#